data_AF-A0A7D5T6E2-F1
#
_entry.id   AF-A0A7D5T6E2-F1
#
_cell.length_a   1.000
_cell.length_b   1.000
_cell.length_c   1.000
_cell.angle_alpha   90.00
_cell.angle_beta   90.00
_cell.angle_gamma   90.00
#
_symmetry.space_group_name_H-M   'P 1'
#
loop_
_entity.id
_entity.type
_entity.pdbx_description
1 polymer ?
#
loop_
_entity_poly.entity_id
_entity_poly.type
_entity_poly.pdbx_seq_one_letter_code
_entity_poly.pdbx_strand_id
1 'polypeptide(L)'
;MAINHAIHTIGQLNRPAELRTKEEFGIQRGGDDDLRYQVDPFAELYYDKESSEIQGLSDRQIVGYDEPMINVCERLQEFSFVFAVFRPTSGYLAIEEEDQSAAELDVELGEEYKKSARKVDKEALGQSDGATLHDGFIQFHNWNPNRIGATPEEFGKAHSKYRDEILELERKGHRWNVVEWWMLKHKDTKIMAYSTLAEMEERLGDLIREAYTDSEQIITQTSAIEGRPIDRWSEAGKPGKYGILEFMYFRNLVKVCRESEAVLNLIDMNVPELRSYTDGVNDLRNDVMHPINTVFEEKSDIAEFIESITNVEEFLSRTENCL
;
A
#
# COMPACT_ATOMS: atom_id res chain seq x y z
N MET A 1 18.44 -5.20 -4.83
CA MET A 1 17.16 -5.91 -4.67
C MET A 1 16.13 -4.83 -4.39
N ALA A 2 15.10 -4.65 -5.22
CA ALA A 2 14.07 -3.65 -4.94
C ALA A 2 13.29 -4.06 -3.68
N ILE A 3 13.09 -3.13 -2.73
CA ILE A 3 12.25 -3.39 -1.56
C ILE A 3 10.85 -3.75 -2.07
N ASN A 4 10.37 -4.93 -1.69
CA ASN A 4 9.06 -5.37 -2.11
C ASN A 4 7.97 -4.76 -1.21
N HIS A 5 7.67 -3.48 -1.43
CA HIS A 5 6.58 -2.78 -0.75
C HIS A 5 5.19 -3.40 -1.05
N ALA A 6 5.06 -4.22 -2.09
CA ALA A 6 3.79 -4.90 -2.42
C ALA A 6 3.36 -5.92 -1.36
N ILE A 7 4.22 -6.27 -0.41
CA ILE A 7 3.86 -7.12 0.74
C ILE A 7 3.05 -6.33 1.78
N HIS A 8 3.26 -5.01 1.86
CA HIS A 8 2.64 -4.15 2.86
C HIS A 8 1.61 -3.22 2.22
N THR A 9 0.39 -3.73 2.12
CA THR A 9 -0.73 -3.03 1.49
C THR A 9 -1.65 -2.39 2.53
N ILE A 10 -2.52 -1.48 2.08
CA ILE A 10 -3.53 -0.85 2.93
C ILE A 10 -4.70 -1.75 3.30
N GLY A 11 -4.66 -3.02 2.93
CA GLY A 11 -5.74 -3.96 3.22
C GLY A 11 -6.03 -4.10 4.72
N GLN A 12 -5.03 -3.92 5.57
CA GLN A 12 -5.23 -3.95 7.03
C GLN A 12 -5.59 -2.58 7.63
N LEU A 13 -5.54 -1.50 6.84
CA LEU A 13 -5.62 -0.11 7.30
C LEU A 13 -6.84 0.60 6.73
N ASN A 14 -8.03 0.08 6.95
CA ASN A 14 -9.22 0.68 6.40
C ASN A 14 -10.46 0.44 7.26
N ARG A 15 -11.48 1.26 7.00
CA ARG A 15 -12.83 1.09 7.57
C ARG A 15 -13.86 1.12 6.45
N PRO A 16 -14.99 0.40 6.56
CA PRO A 16 -16.04 0.46 5.54
C PRO A 16 -16.49 1.90 5.26
N ALA A 17 -16.62 2.23 3.97
CA ALA A 17 -17.35 3.41 3.53
C ALA A 17 -18.83 3.08 3.44
N GLU A 18 -19.70 4.05 3.75
CA GLU A 18 -21.13 3.84 3.63
C GLU A 18 -21.60 4.12 2.19
N LEU A 19 -21.98 3.10 1.43
CA LEU A 19 -22.51 3.30 0.08
C LEU A 19 -23.91 3.92 0.14
N ARG A 20 -24.14 5.06 -0.53
CA ARG A 20 -25.41 5.80 -0.58
C ARG A 20 -25.64 6.35 -1.97
N THR A 21 -26.89 6.48 -2.40
CA THR A 21 -27.18 7.34 -3.55
C THR A 21 -27.05 8.80 -3.12
N LYS A 22 -26.84 9.70 -4.09
CA LYS A 22 -26.83 11.15 -3.83
C LYS A 22 -28.07 11.63 -3.05
N GLU A 23 -29.25 11.12 -3.37
CA GLU A 23 -30.52 11.49 -2.73
C GLU A 23 -30.59 11.01 -1.27
N GLU A 24 -29.79 10.01 -0.90
CA GLU A 24 -29.72 9.45 0.44
C GLU A 24 -28.66 10.12 1.33
N PHE A 25 -27.82 11.00 0.77
CA PHE A 25 -26.76 11.67 1.54
C PHE A 25 -27.35 12.51 2.68
N GLY A 26 -26.72 12.38 3.86
CA GLY A 26 -27.17 13.06 5.08
C GLY A 26 -28.44 12.46 5.72
N ILE A 27 -29.09 11.48 5.10
CA ILE A 27 -30.25 10.80 5.69
C ILE A 27 -29.76 9.71 6.64
N GLN A 28 -30.00 9.92 7.94
CA GLN A 28 -29.81 8.90 8.97
C GLN A 28 -30.67 7.67 8.67
N ARG A 29 -30.03 6.51 8.50
CA ARG A 29 -30.69 5.21 8.55
C ARG A 29 -30.06 4.50 9.72
N GLY A 30 -30.86 4.07 10.71
CA GLY A 30 -30.32 3.36 11.87
C GLY A 30 -29.33 2.28 11.44
N GLY A 31 -28.13 2.33 12.01
CA GLY A 31 -26.95 1.59 11.54
C GLY A 31 -25.68 2.14 12.19
N ASP A 32 -24.51 1.84 11.61
CA ASP A 32 -23.20 2.32 12.06
C ASP A 32 -23.06 3.83 11.73
N ASP A 33 -23.82 4.66 12.45
CA ASP A 33 -23.88 6.12 12.30
C ASP A 33 -22.52 6.80 12.53
N ASP A 34 -21.53 6.06 13.03
CA ASP A 34 -20.16 6.49 13.27
C ASP A 34 -19.32 6.60 11.98
N LEU A 35 -19.79 6.10 10.83
CA LEU A 35 -19.07 6.22 9.57
C LEU A 35 -19.14 7.64 9.02
N ARG A 36 -18.01 8.35 8.98
CA ARG A 36 -17.91 9.75 8.55
C ARG A 36 -18.29 10.00 7.09
N TYR A 37 -17.93 9.10 6.17
CA TYR A 37 -18.09 9.32 4.73
C TYR A 37 -19.15 8.41 4.13
N GLN A 38 -20.01 9.01 3.30
CA GLN A 38 -20.96 8.31 2.44
C GLN A 38 -20.51 8.46 0.99
N VAL A 39 -20.58 7.42 0.18
CA VAL A 39 -20.10 7.46 -1.21
C VAL A 39 -21.14 6.93 -2.18
N ASP A 40 -21.32 7.67 -3.28
CA ASP A 40 -22.07 7.26 -4.46
C ASP A 40 -21.07 7.02 -5.60
N PRO A 41 -20.63 5.76 -5.80
CA PRO A 41 -19.61 5.46 -6.80
C PRO A 41 -20.12 5.62 -8.23
N PHE A 42 -21.45 5.61 -8.45
CA PHE A 42 -22.04 5.78 -9.78
C PHE A 42 -22.12 7.24 -10.19
N ALA A 43 -22.41 8.12 -9.22
CA ALA A 43 -22.43 9.56 -9.42
C ALA A 43 -21.03 10.20 -9.30
N GLU A 44 -20.01 9.44 -8.86
CA GLU A 44 -18.67 9.94 -8.56
C GLU A 44 -18.72 11.06 -7.52
N LEU A 45 -19.51 10.85 -6.46
CA LEU A 45 -19.71 11.81 -5.38
C LEU A 45 -19.47 11.15 -4.02
N TYR A 46 -19.05 11.95 -3.05
CA TYR A 46 -19.13 11.57 -1.65
C TYR A 46 -19.73 12.70 -0.81
N TYR A 47 -20.24 12.32 0.35
CA TYR A 47 -20.74 13.22 1.38
C TYR A 47 -19.91 13.05 2.64
N ASP A 48 -19.31 14.14 3.11
CA ASP A 48 -18.60 14.20 4.39
C ASP A 48 -19.58 14.66 5.47
N LYS A 49 -19.92 13.77 6.41
CA LYS A 49 -20.86 14.08 7.49
C LYS A 49 -20.35 15.21 8.40
N GLU A 50 -19.04 15.38 8.54
CA GLU A 50 -18.47 16.41 9.43
C GLU A 50 -18.69 17.81 8.87
N SER A 51 -18.36 18.03 7.58
CA SER A 51 -18.57 19.30 6.90
C SER A 51 -20.01 19.49 6.38
N SER A 52 -20.79 18.40 6.30
CA SER A 52 -22.12 18.38 5.65
C SER A 52 -22.09 18.82 4.19
N GLU A 53 -20.99 18.51 3.49
CA GLU A 53 -20.79 18.88 2.09
C GLU A 53 -20.78 17.66 1.17
N ILE A 54 -21.35 17.85 -0.03
CA ILE A 54 -21.22 16.90 -1.14
C ILE A 54 -20.04 17.35 -2.00
N GLN A 55 -19.10 16.45 -2.23
CA GLN A 55 -17.88 16.71 -2.98
C GLN A 55 -17.71 15.69 -4.11
N GLY A 56 -16.97 16.08 -5.15
CA GLY A 56 -16.63 15.19 -6.26
C GLY A 56 -15.58 14.17 -5.85
N LEU A 57 -15.76 12.93 -6.27
CA LEU A 57 -14.79 11.86 -6.08
C LEU A 57 -13.69 11.98 -7.13
N SER A 58 -12.44 12.16 -6.69
CA SER A 58 -11.29 12.19 -7.60
C SER A 58 -10.73 10.79 -7.83
N ASP A 59 -10.36 10.46 -9.08
CA ASP A 59 -9.65 9.22 -9.40
C ASP A 59 -8.34 9.08 -8.60
N ARG A 60 -7.71 10.20 -8.24
CA ARG A 60 -6.49 10.21 -7.40
C ARG A 60 -6.76 9.85 -5.94
N GLN A 61 -8.02 9.95 -5.48
CA GLN A 61 -8.46 9.52 -4.14
C GLN A 61 -8.85 8.05 -4.12
N ILE A 62 -9.00 7.38 -5.27
CA ILE A 62 -9.37 5.97 -5.35
C ILE A 62 -8.11 5.12 -5.50
N VAL A 63 -7.92 4.17 -4.59
CA VAL A 63 -6.78 3.25 -4.59
C VAL A 63 -7.24 1.80 -4.57
N GLY A 64 -6.40 0.90 -5.09
CA GLY A 64 -6.59 -0.54 -4.92
C GLY A 64 -6.35 -0.95 -3.47
N TYR A 65 -7.03 -2.00 -3.01
CA TYR A 65 -6.79 -2.57 -1.68
C TYR A 65 -5.40 -3.22 -1.54
N ASP A 66 -4.82 -3.62 -2.67
CA ASP A 66 -3.46 -4.14 -2.83
C ASP A 66 -2.43 -3.04 -3.07
N GLU A 67 -2.83 -1.76 -3.06
CA GLU A 67 -1.92 -0.64 -3.24
C GLU A 67 -0.87 -0.63 -2.11
N PRO A 68 0.43 -0.48 -2.45
CA PRO A 68 1.48 -0.28 -1.46
C PRO A 68 1.16 0.88 -0.53
N MET A 69 1.42 0.68 0.76
CA MET A 69 1.09 1.66 1.79
C MET A 69 1.77 3.02 1.58
N ILE A 70 3.00 3.02 1.04
CA ILE A 70 3.74 4.26 0.75
C ILE A 70 3.01 5.15 -0.27
N ASN A 71 2.45 4.57 -1.33
CA ASN A 71 1.66 5.30 -2.33
C ASN A 71 0.36 5.87 -1.74
N VAL A 72 -0.17 5.25 -0.68
CA VAL A 72 -1.34 5.77 0.03
C VAL A 72 -0.95 6.92 0.94
N CYS A 73 0.19 6.83 1.63
CA CYS A 73 0.77 7.95 2.37
C CYS A 73 0.92 9.19 1.47
N GLU A 74 1.42 9.02 0.23
CA GLU A 74 1.62 10.14 -0.71
C GLU A 74 0.30 10.85 -1.02
N ARG A 75 -0.74 10.07 -1.35
CA ARG A 75 -2.08 10.61 -1.60
C ARG A 75 -2.67 11.27 -0.36
N LEU A 76 -2.40 10.75 0.83
CA LEU A 76 -2.86 11.32 2.11
C LEU A 76 -2.14 12.62 2.49
N GLN A 77 -1.04 13.00 1.83
CA GLN A 77 -0.53 14.37 1.97
C GLN A 77 -1.50 15.39 1.34
N GLU A 78 -2.01 15.06 0.16
CA GLU A 78 -2.90 15.94 -0.61
C GLU A 78 -4.36 15.87 -0.14
N PHE A 79 -4.84 14.68 0.19
CA PHE A 79 -6.24 14.43 0.57
C PHE A 79 -6.36 14.18 2.07
N SER A 80 -7.50 14.50 2.68
CA SER A 80 -7.76 14.18 4.09
C SER A 80 -7.95 12.67 4.32
N PHE A 81 -8.35 11.96 3.26
CA PHE A 81 -8.60 10.53 3.23
C PHE A 81 -8.51 10.03 1.78
N VAL A 82 -8.43 8.71 1.62
CA VAL A 82 -8.58 8.02 0.32
C VAL A 82 -9.61 6.91 0.41
N PHE A 83 -10.22 6.56 -0.72
CA PHE A 83 -11.09 5.40 -0.84
C PHE A 83 -10.30 4.18 -1.32
N ALA A 84 -10.25 3.16 -0.49
CA ALA A 84 -9.72 1.86 -0.83
C ALA A 84 -10.82 0.99 -1.41
N VAL A 85 -10.68 0.63 -2.68
CA VAL A 85 -11.64 -0.22 -3.38
C VAL A 85 -11.06 -1.63 -3.46
N PHE A 86 -11.76 -2.57 -2.83
CA PHE A 86 -11.46 -3.98 -3.00
C PHE A 86 -11.81 -4.37 -4.44
N ARG A 87 -10.76 -4.58 -5.24
CA ARG A 87 -10.88 -4.87 -6.67
C ARG A 87 -11.41 -6.27 -6.90
N PRO A 88 -12.13 -6.42 -8.01
CA PRO A 88 -13.57 -6.59 -8.01
C PRO A 88 -13.93 -7.95 -7.45
N THR A 89 -14.83 -7.97 -6.47
CA THR A 89 -15.49 -9.22 -6.07
C THR A 89 -16.51 -9.59 -7.12
N SER A 90 -17.33 -8.63 -7.53
CA SER A 90 -18.47 -8.86 -8.39
C SER A 90 -18.26 -8.35 -9.82
N GLY A 91 -18.79 -9.06 -10.81
CA GLY A 91 -18.96 -8.60 -12.19
C GLY A 91 -20.41 -8.78 -12.61
N TYR A 92 -20.91 -7.90 -13.48
CA TYR A 92 -22.33 -7.81 -13.80
C TYR A 92 -22.56 -7.94 -15.30
N LEU A 93 -23.57 -8.72 -15.69
CA LEU A 93 -23.93 -8.95 -17.09
C LEU A 93 -25.45 -8.83 -17.26
N ALA A 94 -25.90 -7.93 -18.14
CA ALA A 94 -27.32 -7.77 -18.44
C ALA A 94 -27.88 -9.01 -19.18
N ILE A 95 -29.15 -9.32 -18.93
CA ILE A 95 -29.86 -10.48 -19.49
C ILE A 95 -30.86 -10.04 -20.59
N GLU A 96 -30.91 -8.77 -20.98
CA GLU A 96 -31.97 -8.23 -21.85
C GLU A 96 -32.29 -9.12 -23.08
N GLU A 97 -33.59 -9.20 -23.43
CA GLU A 97 -34.10 -10.06 -24.50
C GLU A 97 -33.86 -9.50 -25.91
N GLU A 98 -33.57 -8.20 -26.07
CA GLU A 98 -33.51 -7.55 -27.39
C GLU A 98 -32.19 -6.83 -27.74
N ASP A 99 -31.25 -6.62 -26.81
CA ASP A 99 -29.97 -5.98 -27.16
C ASP A 99 -28.85 -6.99 -27.44
N GLN A 100 -28.69 -7.22 -28.75
CA GLN A 100 -27.44 -7.13 -29.48
C GLN A 100 -26.27 -7.99 -28.99
N SER A 101 -25.92 -8.98 -29.82
CA SER A 101 -24.74 -9.82 -29.65
C SER A 101 -23.52 -9.00 -29.24
N ALA A 102 -22.61 -9.57 -28.45
CA ALA A 102 -21.33 -8.99 -28.01
C ALA A 102 -20.41 -8.40 -29.13
N ALA A 103 -20.87 -8.35 -30.37
CA ALA A 103 -20.25 -7.70 -31.52
C ALA A 103 -20.56 -6.19 -31.65
N GLU A 104 -21.56 -5.63 -30.96
CA GLU A 104 -21.93 -4.19 -31.07
C GLU A 104 -21.43 -3.32 -29.90
N LEU A 105 -21.12 -3.93 -28.76
CA LEU A 105 -20.26 -3.33 -27.75
C LEU A 105 -18.83 -3.45 -28.27
N ASP A 106 -18.23 -2.34 -28.71
CA ASP A 106 -16.82 -2.22 -29.17
C ASP A 106 -15.82 -2.42 -28.01
N VAL A 107 -16.10 -3.42 -27.18
CA VAL A 107 -15.22 -3.93 -26.14
C VAL A 107 -14.32 -4.94 -26.83
N GLU A 108 -13.01 -4.72 -26.80
CA GLU A 108 -12.02 -5.69 -27.27
C GLU A 108 -12.07 -6.96 -26.39
N LEU A 109 -13.07 -7.80 -26.62
CA LEU A 109 -13.10 -9.16 -26.13
C LEU A 109 -12.21 -9.98 -27.05
N GLY A 110 -11.24 -10.69 -26.47
CA GLY A 110 -10.32 -11.56 -27.22
C GLY A 110 -11.07 -12.55 -28.14
N GLU A 111 -10.44 -12.96 -29.24
CA GLU A 111 -11.03 -13.81 -30.30
C GLU A 111 -11.69 -15.12 -29.79
N GLU A 112 -11.22 -15.69 -28.69
CA GLU A 112 -11.87 -16.85 -28.05
C GLU A 112 -13.24 -16.51 -27.44
N TYR A 113 -13.43 -15.30 -26.94
CA TYR A 113 -14.68 -14.84 -26.32
C TYR A 113 -15.79 -14.55 -27.32
N LYS A 114 -15.44 -14.03 -28.51
CA LYS A 114 -16.40 -13.80 -29.61
C LYS A 114 -17.09 -15.08 -30.09
N LYS A 115 -16.45 -16.25 -29.95
CA LYS A 115 -17.04 -17.55 -30.29
C LYS A 115 -18.00 -18.09 -29.21
N SER A 116 -17.77 -17.75 -27.94
CA SER A 116 -18.56 -18.24 -26.80
C SER A 116 -19.83 -17.42 -26.53
N ALA A 117 -19.86 -16.16 -26.96
CA ALA A 117 -20.99 -15.25 -26.72
C ALA A 117 -22.28 -15.55 -27.52
N ARG A 118 -22.24 -16.44 -28.53
CA ARG A 118 -23.39 -16.65 -29.45
C ARG A 118 -24.53 -17.50 -28.91
N LYS A 119 -24.38 -18.13 -27.75
CA LYS A 119 -25.46 -18.84 -27.04
C LYS A 119 -24.99 -19.13 -25.62
N VAL A 120 -24.79 -18.05 -24.86
CA VAL A 120 -24.64 -18.19 -23.43
C VAL A 120 -26.00 -18.67 -22.91
N ASP A 121 -26.06 -19.93 -22.49
CA ASP A 121 -27.24 -20.47 -21.82
C ASP A 121 -27.37 -19.74 -20.47
N LYS A 122 -28.29 -18.77 -20.45
CA LYS A 122 -28.54 -17.85 -19.32
C LYS A 122 -28.91 -18.63 -18.06
N GLU A 123 -29.64 -19.75 -18.21
CA GLU A 123 -29.97 -20.65 -17.10
C GLU A 123 -28.71 -21.39 -16.61
N ALA A 124 -27.88 -21.88 -17.52
CA ALA A 124 -26.63 -22.55 -17.15
C ALA A 124 -25.62 -21.62 -16.46
N LEU A 125 -25.55 -20.34 -16.86
CA LEU A 125 -24.71 -19.35 -16.17
C LEU A 125 -25.24 -18.97 -14.80
N GLY A 126 -26.55 -18.74 -14.67
CA GLY A 126 -27.18 -18.41 -13.38
C GLY A 126 -27.09 -19.56 -12.37
N GLN A 127 -26.90 -20.80 -12.84
CA GLN A 127 -26.70 -22.00 -12.02
C GLN A 127 -25.21 -22.34 -11.79
N SER A 128 -24.28 -21.56 -12.34
CA SER A 128 -22.85 -21.81 -12.16
C SER A 128 -22.38 -21.42 -10.76
N ASP A 129 -21.45 -22.21 -10.20
CA ASP A 129 -20.82 -21.91 -8.91
C ASP A 129 -20.13 -20.54 -8.99
N GLY A 130 -20.58 -19.61 -8.15
CA GLY A 130 -20.06 -18.25 -8.11
C GLY A 130 -20.81 -17.23 -8.97
N ALA A 131 -22.00 -17.57 -9.48
CA ALA A 131 -22.92 -16.63 -10.10
C ALA A 131 -24.25 -16.53 -9.33
N THR A 132 -24.95 -15.42 -9.48
CA THR A 132 -26.31 -15.23 -8.98
C THR A 132 -27.15 -14.53 -10.02
N LEU A 133 -28.28 -15.13 -10.34
CA LEU A 133 -29.27 -14.58 -11.26
C LEU A 133 -30.17 -13.60 -10.51
N HIS A 134 -30.23 -12.37 -11.00
CA HIS A 134 -31.14 -11.31 -10.56
C HIS A 134 -32.14 -11.01 -11.67
N ASP A 135 -33.11 -10.14 -11.40
CA ASP A 135 -34.11 -9.76 -12.41
C ASP A 135 -33.48 -8.90 -13.51
N GLY A 136 -33.15 -9.53 -14.64
CA GLY A 136 -32.58 -8.85 -15.80
C GLY A 136 -31.04 -8.73 -15.82
N PHE A 137 -30.31 -9.29 -14.85
CA PHE A 137 -28.84 -9.39 -14.91
C PHE A 137 -28.27 -10.56 -14.09
N ILE A 138 -27.02 -10.95 -14.36
CA ILE A 138 -26.24 -11.94 -13.61
C ILE A 138 -25.12 -11.22 -12.86
N GLN A 139 -24.93 -11.56 -11.59
CA GLN A 139 -23.79 -11.17 -10.77
C GLN A 139 -22.80 -12.34 -10.65
N PHE A 140 -21.51 -12.10 -10.89
CA PHE A 140 -20.42 -13.08 -10.73
C PHE A 140 -19.56 -12.72 -9.52
N HIS A 141 -19.59 -13.49 -8.43
CA HIS A 141 -18.96 -13.20 -7.11
C HIS A 141 -17.43 -13.32 -7.05
N ASN A 142 -16.79 -13.73 -8.14
CA ASN A 142 -15.32 -13.81 -8.26
C ASN A 142 -14.91 -13.31 -9.64
N TRP A 143 -15.31 -12.08 -9.98
CA TRP A 143 -15.00 -11.53 -11.28
C TRP A 143 -13.53 -11.16 -11.40
N ASN A 144 -12.99 -11.31 -12.60
CA ASN A 144 -11.68 -10.77 -12.95
C ASN A 144 -11.79 -10.15 -14.35
N PRO A 145 -10.89 -9.24 -14.74
CA PRO A 145 -10.97 -8.53 -16.02
C PRO A 145 -10.98 -9.43 -17.26
N ASN A 146 -10.57 -10.70 -17.12
CA ASN A 146 -10.60 -11.67 -18.22
C ASN A 146 -11.92 -12.45 -18.29
N ARG A 147 -12.89 -12.21 -17.39
CA ARG A 147 -14.21 -12.85 -17.36
C ARG A 147 -15.28 -11.93 -17.97
N ILE A 148 -16.35 -12.54 -18.49
CA ILE A 148 -17.52 -11.81 -19.01
C ILE A 148 -18.17 -11.01 -17.88
N GLY A 149 -18.57 -9.78 -18.20
CA GLY A 149 -19.23 -8.86 -17.30
C GLY A 149 -18.51 -7.52 -17.24
N ALA A 150 -19.21 -6.51 -16.76
CA ALA A 150 -18.68 -5.20 -16.46
C ALA A 150 -18.49 -5.06 -14.95
N THR A 151 -17.62 -4.14 -14.54
CA THR A 151 -17.55 -3.74 -13.13
C THR A 151 -18.89 -3.16 -12.67
N PRO A 152 -19.16 -3.10 -11.36
CA PRO A 152 -20.42 -2.53 -10.86
C PRO A 152 -20.64 -1.12 -11.38
N GLU A 153 -19.60 -0.28 -11.36
CA GLU A 153 -19.64 1.11 -11.82
C GLU A 153 -19.95 1.22 -13.33
N GLU A 154 -19.26 0.45 -14.16
CA GLU A 154 -19.52 0.40 -15.62
C GLU A 154 -20.93 -0.09 -15.93
N PHE A 155 -21.36 -1.17 -15.25
CA PHE A 155 -22.68 -1.75 -15.44
C PHE A 155 -23.79 -0.80 -14.99
N GLY A 156 -23.64 -0.18 -13.82
CA GLY A 156 -24.59 0.81 -13.30
C GLY A 156 -24.65 2.07 -14.17
N LYS A 157 -23.51 2.51 -14.76
CA LYS A 157 -23.48 3.60 -15.74
C LYS A 157 -24.27 3.26 -17.00
N ALA A 158 -24.06 2.06 -17.56
CA ALA A 158 -24.73 1.59 -18.77
C ALA A 158 -26.22 1.26 -18.57
N HIS A 159 -26.58 0.71 -17.41
CA HIS A 159 -27.94 0.25 -17.11
C HIS A 159 -28.49 0.94 -15.86
N SER A 160 -28.85 2.23 -16.00
CA SER A 160 -29.27 3.07 -14.87
C SER A 160 -30.44 2.53 -14.07
N LYS A 161 -31.32 1.72 -14.69
CA LYS A 161 -32.47 1.07 -14.05
C LYS A 161 -32.09 0.06 -12.95
N TYR A 162 -30.86 -0.47 -12.96
CA TYR A 162 -30.37 -1.44 -11.97
C TYR A 162 -29.49 -0.81 -10.88
N ARG A 163 -29.23 0.51 -10.92
CA ARG A 163 -28.27 1.15 -9.99
C ARG A 163 -28.58 0.92 -8.52
N ASP A 164 -29.83 1.10 -8.11
CA ASP A 164 -30.23 0.95 -6.72
C ASP A 164 -30.03 -0.50 -6.22
N GLU A 165 -30.33 -1.48 -7.08
CA GLU A 165 -30.13 -2.89 -6.78
C GLU A 165 -28.64 -3.25 -6.70
N ILE A 166 -27.82 -2.78 -7.64
CA ILE A 166 -26.36 -2.98 -7.61
C ILE A 166 -25.77 -2.33 -6.35
N LEU A 167 -26.18 -1.10 -6.01
CA LEU A 167 -25.70 -0.41 -4.82
C LEU A 167 -26.01 -1.23 -3.56
N GLU A 168 -27.21 -1.81 -3.46
CA GLU A 168 -27.63 -2.64 -2.34
C GLU A 168 -26.86 -3.97 -2.27
N LEU A 169 -26.53 -4.57 -3.40
CA LEU A 169 -25.66 -5.75 -3.47
C LEU A 169 -24.23 -5.41 -3.02
N GLU A 170 -23.68 -4.30 -3.50
CA GLU A 170 -22.31 -3.87 -3.20
C GLU A 170 -22.17 -3.38 -1.75
N ARG A 171 -23.23 -2.83 -1.14
CA ARG A 171 -23.28 -2.48 0.30
C ARG A 171 -22.91 -3.66 1.19
N LYS A 172 -23.42 -4.85 0.85
CA LYS A 172 -23.20 -6.09 1.62
C LYS A 172 -21.77 -6.62 1.47
N GLY A 173 -21.10 -6.27 0.38
CA GLY A 173 -19.74 -6.73 0.08
C GLY A 173 -18.63 -5.94 0.78
N HIS A 174 -18.94 -4.80 1.42
CA HIS A 174 -17.94 -3.89 2.03
C HIS A 174 -16.78 -3.55 1.09
N ARG A 175 -17.07 -3.40 -0.21
CA ARG A 175 -16.07 -3.20 -1.26
C ARG A 175 -15.33 -1.89 -1.11
N TRP A 176 -16.06 -0.85 -0.73
CA TRP A 176 -15.55 0.50 -0.56
C TRP A 176 -15.17 0.71 0.89
N ASN A 177 -13.92 1.10 1.11
CA ASN A 177 -13.40 1.42 2.43
C ASN A 177 -12.73 2.79 2.38
N VAL A 178 -12.56 3.41 3.54
CA VAL A 178 -11.86 4.67 3.72
C VAL A 178 -10.57 4.42 4.49
N VAL A 179 -9.52 5.10 4.05
CA VAL A 179 -8.25 5.23 4.78
C VAL A 179 -8.06 6.70 5.12
N GLU A 180 -7.94 7.00 6.41
CA GLU A 180 -7.59 8.34 6.90
C GLU A 180 -6.16 8.32 7.46
N TRP A 181 -5.51 9.48 7.51
CA TRP A 181 -4.12 9.59 7.96
C TRP A 181 -3.89 8.98 9.36
N TRP A 182 -4.83 9.14 10.29
CA TRP A 182 -4.67 8.65 11.66
C TRP A 182 -4.70 7.13 11.73
N MET A 183 -5.23 6.44 10.69
CA MET A 183 -5.17 4.97 10.58
C MET A 183 -3.75 4.48 10.32
N LEU A 184 -2.86 5.32 9.78
CA LEU A 184 -1.45 4.99 9.58
C LEU A 184 -0.69 4.80 10.90
N LYS A 185 -1.26 5.18 12.06
CA LYS A 185 -0.74 4.88 13.40
C LYS A 185 -0.76 3.37 13.73
N HIS A 186 -1.35 2.54 12.87
CA HIS A 186 -1.44 1.10 13.06
C HIS A 186 -0.07 0.41 12.99
N LYS A 187 0.02 -0.78 13.60
CA LYS A 187 1.27 -1.56 13.66
C LYS A 187 1.82 -1.89 12.27
N ASP A 188 0.96 -2.07 11.27
CA ASP A 188 1.38 -2.55 9.96
C ASP A 188 2.21 -1.51 9.21
N THR A 189 1.98 -0.22 9.48
CA THR A 189 2.84 0.86 8.97
C THR A 189 4.25 0.76 9.56
N LYS A 190 4.36 0.44 10.86
CA LYS A 190 5.66 0.18 11.48
C LYS A 190 6.35 -1.05 10.90
N ILE A 191 5.59 -2.11 10.63
CA ILE A 191 6.15 -3.34 10.03
C ILE A 191 6.71 -3.04 8.63
N MET A 192 5.99 -2.25 7.83
CA MET A 192 6.44 -1.80 6.50
C MET A 192 7.71 -0.94 6.58
N ALA A 193 7.73 0.03 7.48
CA ALA A 193 8.92 0.85 7.68
C ALA A 193 10.09 0.00 8.18
N TYR A 194 9.86 -0.94 9.10
CA TYR A 194 10.90 -1.82 9.64
C TYR A 194 11.56 -2.68 8.55
N SER A 195 10.79 -3.26 7.63
CA SER A 195 11.37 -4.08 6.55
C SER A 195 12.29 -3.26 5.65
N THR A 196 11.89 -2.02 5.35
CA THR A 196 12.70 -1.05 4.58
C THR A 196 13.98 -0.68 5.31
N LEU A 197 13.88 -0.36 6.60
CA LEU A 197 15.01 0.02 7.44
C LEU A 197 16.00 -1.14 7.66
N ALA A 198 15.49 -2.36 7.80
CA ALA A 198 16.30 -3.56 7.97
C ALA A 198 17.16 -3.85 6.74
N GLU A 199 16.60 -3.68 5.54
CA GLU A 199 17.37 -3.80 4.28
C GLU A 199 18.50 -2.77 4.22
N MET A 200 18.26 -1.53 4.67
CA MET A 200 19.31 -0.51 4.76
C MET A 200 20.41 -0.89 5.77
N GLU A 201 20.04 -1.40 6.93
CA GLU A 201 20.98 -1.89 7.94
C GLU A 201 21.87 -3.01 7.39
N GLU A 202 21.27 -3.97 6.69
CA GLU A 202 21.98 -5.08 6.04
C GLU A 202 22.95 -4.55 4.96
N ARG A 203 22.48 -3.66 4.10
CA ARG A 203 23.28 -3.03 3.04
C ARG A 203 24.48 -2.25 3.61
N LEU A 204 24.28 -1.46 4.65
CA LEU A 204 25.37 -0.77 5.34
C LEU A 204 26.37 -1.77 5.92
N GLY A 205 25.89 -2.87 6.49
CA GLY A 205 26.72 -3.96 6.97
C GLY A 205 27.59 -4.57 5.87
N ASP A 206 27.02 -4.85 4.70
CA ASP A 206 27.75 -5.41 3.57
C ASP A 206 28.83 -4.48 3.02
N LEU A 207 28.53 -3.19 2.89
CA LEU A 207 29.52 -2.18 2.50
C LEU A 207 30.72 -2.15 3.46
N ILE A 208 30.47 -2.29 4.76
CA ILE A 208 31.54 -2.35 5.76
C ILE A 208 32.30 -3.68 5.63
N ARG A 209 31.64 -4.82 5.36
CA ARG A 209 32.32 -6.10 5.15
C ARG A 209 33.21 -6.08 3.90
N GLU A 210 32.80 -5.39 2.85
CA GLU A 210 33.60 -5.24 1.63
C GLU A 210 34.84 -4.36 1.88
N ALA A 211 34.69 -3.29 2.67
CA ALA A 211 35.79 -2.37 2.97
C ALA A 211 36.83 -2.93 3.96
N TYR A 212 36.47 -3.91 4.80
CA TYR A 212 37.31 -4.37 5.90
C TYR A 212 37.40 -5.90 5.98
N THR A 213 38.62 -6.39 6.17
CA THR A 213 38.92 -7.84 6.19
C THR A 213 38.34 -8.55 7.41
N ASP A 214 38.33 -7.88 8.56
CA ASP A 214 37.87 -8.45 9.82
C ASP A 214 37.38 -7.37 10.81
N SER A 215 36.83 -7.84 11.94
CA SER A 215 36.27 -6.98 12.99
C SER A 215 37.32 -6.12 13.71
N GLU A 216 38.55 -6.59 13.83
CA GLU A 216 39.63 -5.82 14.48
C GLU A 216 40.04 -4.64 13.60
N GLN A 217 40.06 -4.84 12.28
CA GLN A 217 40.31 -3.78 11.32
C GLN A 217 39.26 -2.67 11.42
N ILE A 218 37.97 -3.02 11.52
CA ILE A 218 36.90 -2.02 11.68
C ILE A 218 37.12 -1.21 12.97
N ILE A 219 37.42 -1.87 14.10
CA ILE A 219 37.63 -1.21 15.41
C ILE A 219 38.88 -0.33 15.41
N THR A 220 39.98 -0.79 14.79
CA THR A 220 41.26 -0.07 14.83
C THR A 220 41.34 1.07 13.83
N GLN A 221 40.64 0.95 12.71
CA GLN A 221 40.65 1.95 11.63
C GLN A 221 39.49 2.94 11.72
N THR A 222 38.47 2.67 12.54
CA THR A 222 37.38 3.60 12.80
C THR A 222 37.25 3.93 14.27
N SER A 223 37.08 5.21 14.61
CA SER A 223 36.67 5.65 15.95
C SER A 223 35.15 5.51 16.16
N ALA A 224 34.48 4.81 15.25
CA ALA A 224 33.03 4.75 15.18
C ALA A 224 32.40 3.80 16.20
N ILE A 225 33.20 2.86 16.71
CA ILE A 225 32.73 1.80 17.60
C ILE A 225 33.34 2.03 18.98
N GLU A 226 32.50 2.44 19.93
CA GLU A 226 32.91 2.67 21.32
C GLU A 226 31.91 2.06 22.30
N GLY A 227 32.42 1.56 23.43
CA GLY A 227 31.61 1.08 24.56
C GLY A 227 30.83 -0.19 24.25
N ARG A 228 29.50 -0.14 24.45
CA ARG A 228 28.63 -1.33 24.51
C ARG A 228 28.77 -2.35 23.38
N PRO A 229 28.91 -1.98 22.10
CA PRO A 229 29.12 -2.97 21.03
C PRO A 229 30.38 -3.80 21.22
N ILE A 230 31.50 -3.18 21.61
CA ILE A 230 32.78 -3.86 21.86
C ILE A 230 32.65 -4.77 23.08
N ASP A 231 32.06 -4.27 24.17
CA ASP A 231 31.88 -5.05 25.39
C ASP A 231 31.07 -6.33 25.11
N ARG A 232 29.93 -6.20 24.40
CA ARG A 232 29.08 -7.34 24.04
C ARG A 232 29.75 -8.32 23.10
N TRP A 233 30.50 -7.83 22.12
CA TRP A 233 31.26 -8.68 21.22
C TRP A 233 32.33 -9.48 21.97
N SER A 234 33.05 -8.84 22.89
CA SER A 234 34.03 -9.49 23.76
C SER A 234 33.37 -10.53 24.69
N GLU A 235 32.20 -10.21 25.26
CA GLU A 235 31.42 -11.13 26.12
C GLU A 235 30.83 -12.33 25.38
N ALA A 236 30.52 -12.19 24.09
CA ALA A 236 29.99 -13.28 23.26
C ALA A 236 30.98 -14.45 23.07
N GLY A 237 32.23 -14.29 23.50
CA GLY A 237 33.08 -15.39 23.97
C GLY A 237 33.72 -16.28 22.91
N LYS A 238 33.59 -15.96 21.62
CA LYS A 238 34.37 -16.59 20.53
C LYS A 238 34.64 -15.62 19.38
N PRO A 239 35.85 -15.03 19.30
CA PRO A 239 36.36 -14.43 18.07
C PRO A 239 36.19 -15.45 16.91
N GLY A 240 35.50 -15.05 15.84
CA GLY A 240 35.25 -15.88 14.66
C GLY A 240 33.87 -16.57 14.59
N LYS A 241 33.04 -16.56 15.65
CA LYS A 241 31.63 -17.01 15.54
C LYS A 241 30.69 -15.88 15.10
N TYR A 242 30.99 -14.67 15.55
CA TYR A 242 30.22 -13.45 15.29
C TYR A 242 31.21 -12.31 15.01
N GLY A 243 30.95 -11.53 13.97
CA GLY A 243 31.62 -10.27 13.69
C GLY A 243 31.09 -9.13 14.55
N ILE A 244 31.88 -8.06 14.70
CA ILE A 244 31.49 -6.87 15.47
C ILE A 244 30.21 -6.21 14.92
N LEU A 245 29.93 -6.37 13.62
CA LEU A 245 28.75 -5.80 12.96
C LEU A 245 27.43 -6.30 13.56
N GLU A 246 27.35 -7.54 14.03
CA GLU A 246 26.11 -8.07 14.62
C GLU A 246 25.78 -7.45 15.99
N PHE A 247 26.72 -6.71 16.58
CA PHE A 247 26.55 -6.01 17.84
C PHE A 247 26.35 -4.49 17.64
N MET A 248 26.42 -4.02 16.40
CA MET A 248 26.25 -2.61 16.07
C MET A 248 24.78 -2.22 15.99
N TYR A 249 24.49 -1.01 16.45
CA TYR A 249 23.22 -0.34 16.15
C TYR A 249 23.34 0.41 14.81
N PHE A 250 22.22 0.77 14.19
CA PHE A 250 22.21 1.58 12.96
C PHE A 250 23.12 2.81 13.02
N ARG A 251 23.04 3.59 14.11
CA ARG A 251 23.93 4.74 14.32
C ARG A 251 25.42 4.39 14.28
N ASN A 252 25.80 3.19 14.70
CA ASN A 252 27.19 2.72 14.65
C ASN A 252 27.58 2.38 13.20
N LEU A 253 26.73 1.66 12.46
CA LEU A 253 26.95 1.36 11.04
C LEU A 253 27.13 2.65 10.23
N VAL A 254 26.22 3.61 10.40
CA VAL A 254 26.29 4.92 9.75
C VAL A 254 27.56 5.67 10.14
N LYS A 255 27.96 5.66 11.43
CA LYS A 255 29.20 6.30 11.90
C LYS A 255 30.44 5.65 11.26
N VAL A 256 30.49 4.31 11.17
CA VAL A 256 31.58 3.59 10.49
C VAL A 256 31.68 3.99 9.03
N CYS A 257 30.55 4.02 8.31
CA CYS A 257 30.53 4.42 6.90
C CYS A 257 30.99 5.87 6.70
N ARG A 258 30.63 6.79 7.61
CA ARG A 258 31.05 8.21 7.55
C ARG A 258 32.53 8.43 7.84
N GLU A 259 33.14 7.59 8.68
CA GLU A 259 34.55 7.71 9.06
C GLU A 259 35.48 6.90 8.15
N SER A 260 34.91 6.04 7.29
CA SER A 260 35.68 5.17 6.40
C SER A 260 35.81 5.75 5.00
N GLU A 261 37.01 6.24 4.65
CA GLU A 261 37.32 6.60 3.27
C GLU A 261 37.14 5.41 2.32
N ALA A 262 37.44 4.19 2.77
CA ALA A 262 37.25 2.98 1.97
C ALA A 262 35.77 2.76 1.60
N VAL A 263 34.86 2.85 2.57
CA VAL A 263 33.41 2.73 2.29
C VAL A 263 32.90 3.86 1.42
N LEU A 264 33.28 5.11 1.71
CA LEU A 264 32.86 6.28 0.92
C LEU A 264 33.32 6.18 -0.54
N ASN A 265 34.53 5.67 -0.78
CA ASN A 265 35.03 5.40 -2.11
C ASN A 265 34.30 4.25 -2.81
N LEU A 266 33.89 3.20 -2.09
CA LEU A 266 33.11 2.09 -2.68
C LEU A 266 31.75 2.56 -3.22
N ILE A 267 31.11 3.50 -2.54
CA ILE A 267 29.77 3.99 -2.91
C ILE A 267 29.80 5.30 -3.73
N ASP A 268 30.98 5.82 -4.04
CA ASP A 268 31.19 7.09 -4.72
C ASP A 268 30.40 8.25 -4.07
N MET A 269 30.51 8.39 -2.75
CA MET A 269 29.84 9.45 -1.98
C MET A 269 30.80 10.17 -1.04
N ASN A 270 30.47 11.42 -0.74
CA ASN A 270 31.07 12.15 0.38
C ASN A 270 30.20 12.07 1.65
N VAL A 271 30.73 12.53 2.79
CA VAL A 271 30.02 12.51 4.08
C VAL A 271 28.71 13.32 4.05
N PRO A 272 28.66 14.56 3.50
CA PRO A 272 27.39 15.28 3.34
C PRO A 272 26.32 14.51 2.56
N GLU A 273 26.67 13.85 1.47
CA GLU A 273 25.74 13.04 0.68
C GLU A 273 25.26 11.82 1.47
N LEU A 274 26.15 11.10 2.14
CA LEU A 274 25.73 9.99 3.00
C LEU A 274 24.80 10.47 4.13
N ARG A 275 25.03 11.66 4.69
CA ARG A 275 24.19 12.26 5.73
C ARG A 275 22.78 12.55 5.25
N SER A 276 22.60 13.08 4.03
CA SER A 276 21.26 13.36 3.51
C SER A 276 20.40 12.10 3.42
N TYR A 277 21.00 10.93 3.24
CA TYR A 277 20.27 9.66 3.24
C TYR A 277 20.03 9.06 4.61
N THR A 278 20.81 9.41 5.64
CA THR A 278 20.86 8.64 6.89
C THR A 278 20.43 9.40 8.14
N ASP A 279 20.48 10.75 8.16
CA ASP A 279 20.18 11.51 9.37
C ASP A 279 18.69 11.40 9.77
N GLY A 280 17.75 11.61 8.84
CA GLY A 280 16.30 11.46 9.13
C GLY A 280 15.87 10.01 9.41
N VAL A 281 16.57 9.04 8.82
CA VAL A 281 16.27 7.61 8.96
C VAL A 281 16.48 7.11 10.39
N ASN A 282 17.46 7.67 11.11
CA ASN A 282 17.72 7.26 12.49
C ASN A 282 16.56 7.60 13.43
N ASP A 283 15.88 8.72 13.20
CA ASP A 283 14.73 9.14 14.01
C ASP A 283 13.51 8.26 13.71
N LEU A 284 13.19 8.07 12.42
CA LEU A 284 12.15 7.14 11.98
C LEU A 284 12.38 5.72 12.55
N ARG A 285 13.62 5.24 12.52
CA ARG A 285 13.97 3.93 13.07
C ARG A 285 13.65 3.83 14.55
N ASN A 286 13.94 4.87 15.34
CA ASN A 286 13.62 4.84 16.77
C ASN A 286 12.10 4.74 16.98
N ASP A 287 11.32 5.48 16.21
CA ASP A 287 9.86 5.46 16.31
C ASP A 287 9.24 4.12 15.90
N VAL A 288 9.82 3.48 14.89
CA VAL A 288 9.43 2.14 14.45
C VAL A 288 9.79 1.09 15.49
N MET A 289 11.02 1.12 16.02
CA MET A 289 11.55 0.09 16.92
C MET A 289 10.97 0.13 18.34
N HIS A 290 10.48 1.28 18.79
CA HIS A 290 9.90 1.43 20.12
C HIS A 290 8.37 1.30 20.07
N PRO A 291 7.77 0.26 20.69
CA PRO A 291 6.32 0.04 20.60
C PRO A 291 5.48 1.21 21.13
N ILE A 292 6.01 1.99 22.07
CA ILE A 292 5.34 3.13 22.69
C ILE A 292 5.37 4.40 21.84
N ASN A 293 6.31 4.52 20.89
CA ASN A 293 6.39 5.68 20.02
C ASN A 293 5.30 5.59 18.95
N THR A 294 4.87 6.71 18.39
CA THR A 294 4.06 6.71 17.17
C THR A 294 4.92 7.22 16.02
N VAL A 295 4.66 6.71 14.81
CA VAL A 295 5.34 7.19 13.59
C VAL A 295 4.71 8.49 13.09
N PHE A 296 3.41 8.65 13.34
CA PHE A 296 2.66 9.86 13.00
C PHE A 296 2.00 10.32 14.29
N GLU A 297 2.26 11.55 14.74
CA GLU A 297 1.46 12.26 15.74
C GLU A 297 0.36 13.05 15.04
N GLU A 298 0.73 13.74 13.96
CA GLU A 298 -0.10 14.60 13.13
C GLU A 298 0.03 14.31 11.63
N LYS A 299 -0.79 14.99 10.81
CA LYS A 299 -0.81 14.77 9.36
C LYS A 299 0.51 15.19 8.69
N SER A 300 1.18 16.22 9.21
CA SER A 300 2.45 16.75 8.70
C SER A 300 3.53 15.68 8.59
N ASP A 301 3.56 14.77 9.57
CA ASP A 301 4.58 13.73 9.73
C ASP A 301 4.62 12.75 8.55
N ILE A 302 3.53 12.68 7.77
CA ILE A 302 3.48 11.87 6.55
C ILE A 302 4.55 12.29 5.54
N ALA A 303 4.87 13.58 5.45
CA ALA A 303 5.89 14.08 4.54
C ALA A 303 7.29 13.62 4.96
N GLU A 304 7.63 13.77 6.25
CA GLU A 304 8.92 13.35 6.82
C GLU A 304 9.10 11.84 6.73
N PHE A 305 8.02 11.08 6.94
CA PHE A 305 8.01 9.64 6.76
C PHE A 305 8.32 9.24 5.32
N ILE A 306 7.65 9.83 4.33
CA ILE A 306 7.87 9.52 2.91
C ILE A 306 9.28 9.91 2.48
N GLU A 307 9.76 11.08 2.88
CA GLU A 307 11.12 11.51 2.61
C GLU A 307 12.14 10.51 3.18
N SER A 308 11.93 10.05 4.42
CA SER A 308 12.82 9.05 5.04
C SER A 308 12.81 7.72 4.30
N ILE A 309 11.65 7.20 3.88
CA ILE A 309 11.57 5.96 3.10
C ILE A 309 12.21 6.14 1.72
N THR A 310 11.96 7.26 1.04
CA THR A 310 12.54 7.58 -0.27
C THR A 310 14.07 7.67 -0.19
N ASN A 311 14.59 8.29 0.87
CA ASN A 311 16.03 8.36 1.13
C ASN A 311 16.66 6.98 1.32
N VAL A 312 15.97 6.06 2.00
CA VAL A 312 16.40 4.67 2.12
C VAL A 312 16.42 3.98 0.76
N GLU A 313 15.34 4.09 -0.02
CA GLU A 313 15.26 3.49 -1.36
C GLU A 313 16.34 4.01 -2.30
N GLU A 314 16.59 5.33 -2.31
CA GLU A 314 17.65 5.92 -3.14
C GLU A 314 19.04 5.44 -2.72
N PHE A 315 19.30 5.39 -1.41
CA PHE A 315 20.55 4.82 -0.89
C PHE A 315 20.75 3.37 -1.33
N LEU A 316 19.71 2.53 -1.20
CA LEU A 316 19.77 1.13 -1.62
C LEU A 316 19.99 0.98 -3.12
N SER A 317 19.32 1.79 -3.93
CA SER A 317 19.48 1.76 -5.40
C SER A 317 20.89 2.16 -5.82
N ARG A 318 21.47 3.20 -5.20
CA ARG A 318 22.85 3.63 -5.52
C ARG A 318 23.88 2.59 -5.12
N THR A 319 23.69 1.93 -3.99
CA THR A 319 24.62 0.93 -3.45
C THR A 319 24.42 -0.46 -4.03
N GLU A 320 23.43 -0.67 -4.91
CA GLU A 320 23.16 -1.94 -5.57
C GLU A 320 24.31 -2.40 -6.48
N ASN A 321 25.02 -1.45 -7.11
CA ASN A 321 26.12 -1.76 -8.05
C ASN A 321 27.51 -1.81 -7.37
N CYS A 322 27.57 -1.54 -6.07
CA CYS A 322 28.83 -1.45 -5.31
C CYS A 322 29.24 -2.78 -4.67
N LEU A 323 28.34 -3.77 -4.66
CA LEU A 323 28.47 -5.09 -4.03
C LEU A 323 28.18 -6.19 -5.05
#